data_AF-A0A7N6F892-F1
#
_entry.id   AF-A0A7N6F892-F1
#
_cell.length_a   1.000
_cell.length_b   1.000
_cell.length_c   1.000
_cell.angle_alpha   90.00
_cell.angle_beta   90.00
_cell.angle_gamma   90.00
#
_symmetry.space_group_name_H-M   'P 1'
#
loop_
_entity.id
_entity.type
_entity.pdbx_description
1 polymer ?
#
loop_
_entity_poly.entity_id
_entity_poly.type
_entity_poly.pdbx_seq_one_letter_code
_entity_poly.pdbx_strand_id
1 'polypeptide(L)'
;LPCVTVRVFSLNCWGIHYLTKHCHERFTMIGEMLCKEEHDIVLLQEVWSEKDYLSLKKKLACSHPHSHYFKSGVIGSGLAIFSKHRIHDTFIYRYSLNGYPYMTHHGDWFGGKAVGMAILNIGSLIANVYVTHLHAEYCREKDSYLPHRVVQAWELQQFVRNTSVGADVVILGGDLNMHPQDLGSRLLRSYTGLRDSYLETAQFDGCENGMTLIADNLFINKKDLVPFEKGIRIDYVLFKGSSKTNVYCDSMSTTKGSVPGHPFPYSDHEALTVELRMESHTPPEKVAELVNTVTEARTEVKVGLHCAERMRYTATRTGVMGLALLFLELAIAAVPWLALGAEQPFPRTSFYLLAALCFAILVTTSLLYIFYTMELKSLQEAEDEMRLALGSLQERLRGFPLAQAHNCSPEAQEPIAFEPEE
;
A
#
# COMPACT_ATOMS: atom_id res chain seq x y z
N LEU A 1 -33.51 -0.48 -10.27
CA LEU A 1 -32.84 -1.80 -10.28
C LEU A 1 -33.02 -2.42 -8.90
N PRO A 2 -33.15 -3.75 -8.76
CA PRO A 2 -33.19 -4.37 -7.45
C PRO A 2 -31.90 -4.06 -6.70
N CYS A 3 -32.03 -3.84 -5.39
CA CYS A 3 -30.92 -3.78 -4.45
C CYS A 3 -30.02 -5.01 -4.61
N VAL A 4 -28.72 -4.81 -4.82
CA VAL A 4 -27.73 -5.88 -4.94
C VAL A 4 -26.84 -5.86 -3.70
N THR A 5 -26.71 -7.01 -3.05
CA THR A 5 -25.82 -7.19 -1.89
C THR A 5 -24.63 -8.05 -2.28
N VAL A 6 -23.45 -7.68 -1.80
CA VAL A 6 -22.22 -8.47 -1.96
C VAL A 6 -21.49 -8.57 -0.62
N ARG A 7 -20.99 -9.76 -0.30
CA ARG A 7 -20.17 -10.03 0.88
C ARG A 7 -18.70 -10.13 0.49
N VAL A 8 -17.89 -9.21 1.00
CA VAL A 8 -16.45 -9.10 0.71
C VAL A 8 -15.66 -9.56 1.93
N PHE A 9 -14.71 -10.46 1.70
CA PHE A 9 -13.77 -10.95 2.69
C PHE A 9 -12.36 -10.44 2.39
N SER A 10 -11.61 -10.03 3.40
CA SER A 10 -10.18 -9.70 3.28
C SER A 10 -9.37 -10.32 4.42
N LEU A 11 -8.21 -10.89 4.10
CA LEU A 11 -7.28 -11.42 5.11
C LEU A 11 -5.83 -11.41 4.60
N ASN A 12 -4.94 -10.84 5.39
CA ASN A 12 -3.51 -11.17 5.32
C ASN A 12 -3.29 -12.56 5.92
N CYS A 13 -2.87 -13.52 5.08
CA CYS A 13 -2.75 -14.93 5.45
C CYS A 13 -1.44 -15.29 6.18
N TRP A 14 -0.48 -14.37 6.30
CA TRP A 14 0.81 -14.61 6.92
C TRP A 14 1.52 -15.86 6.37
N GLY A 15 1.52 -16.05 5.05
CA GLY A 15 1.91 -17.30 4.41
C GLY A 15 3.40 -17.45 4.13
N ILE A 16 4.28 -16.89 4.97
CA ILE A 16 5.73 -16.93 4.72
C ILE A 16 6.26 -18.30 5.16
N HIS A 17 6.61 -19.15 4.18
CA HIS A 17 7.11 -20.51 4.44
C HIS A 17 8.40 -20.46 5.26
N TYR A 18 8.56 -21.44 6.14
CA TYR A 18 9.70 -21.60 7.05
C TYR A 18 9.86 -20.54 8.16
N LEU A 19 9.22 -19.38 8.03
CA LEU A 19 9.26 -18.32 9.05
C LEU A 19 7.99 -18.29 9.92
N THR A 20 6.84 -18.63 9.35
CA THR A 20 5.55 -18.58 10.06
C THR A 20 5.14 -19.94 10.61
N LYS A 21 4.45 -19.92 11.75
CA LYS A 21 4.01 -21.13 12.45
C LYS A 21 2.75 -21.71 11.80
N HIS A 22 2.65 -23.04 11.80
CA HIS A 22 1.44 -23.79 11.38
C HIS A 22 0.90 -23.39 9.99
N CYS A 23 1.77 -22.99 9.07
CA CYS A 23 1.35 -22.42 7.78
C CYS A 23 0.38 -23.35 7.03
N HIS A 24 0.69 -24.65 6.93
CA HIS A 24 -0.15 -25.61 6.21
C HIS A 24 -1.54 -25.79 6.86
N GLU A 25 -1.56 -25.94 8.19
CA GLU A 25 -2.77 -26.10 8.98
C GLU A 25 -3.65 -24.84 8.91
N ARG A 26 -3.04 -23.65 8.99
CA ARG A 26 -3.74 -22.37 8.84
C ARG A 26 -4.37 -22.20 7.46
N PHE A 27 -3.65 -22.51 6.38
CA PHE A 27 -4.23 -22.47 5.02
C PHE A 27 -5.39 -23.47 4.85
N THR A 28 -5.32 -24.62 5.52
CA THR A 28 -6.43 -25.59 5.54
C THR A 28 -7.65 -25.00 6.26
N MET A 29 -7.44 -24.42 7.45
CA MET A 29 -8.48 -23.75 8.23
C MET A 29 -9.11 -22.57 7.47
N ILE A 30 -8.30 -21.74 6.80
CA ILE A 30 -8.76 -20.62 5.97
C ILE A 30 -9.66 -21.14 4.84
N GLY A 31 -9.22 -22.19 4.12
CA GLY A 31 -10.04 -22.78 3.06
C GLY A 31 -11.36 -23.39 3.56
N GLU A 32 -11.39 -23.95 4.76
CA GLU A 32 -12.62 -24.47 5.39
C GLU A 32 -13.59 -23.37 5.78
N MET A 33 -13.09 -22.30 6.40
CA MET A 33 -13.88 -21.12 6.76
C MET A 33 -14.48 -20.46 5.50
N LEU A 34 -13.68 -20.24 4.46
CA LEU A 34 -14.14 -19.63 3.21
C LEU A 34 -15.18 -20.50 2.46
N CYS A 35 -15.14 -21.82 2.62
CA CYS A 35 -16.21 -22.69 2.10
C CYS A 35 -17.51 -22.57 2.88
N LYS A 36 -17.45 -22.24 4.18
CA LYS A 36 -18.61 -22.23 5.08
C LYS A 36 -19.32 -20.88 5.11
N GLU A 37 -18.58 -19.79 5.08
CA GLU A 37 -19.13 -18.44 5.32
C GLU A 37 -19.76 -17.79 4.08
N GLU A 38 -19.73 -18.45 2.92
CA GLU A 38 -20.38 -18.05 1.67
C GLU A 38 -20.14 -16.59 1.26
N HIS A 39 -18.91 -16.09 1.39
CA HIS A 39 -18.52 -14.79 0.82
C HIS A 39 -18.66 -14.78 -0.71
N ASP A 40 -18.86 -13.61 -1.32
CA ASP A 40 -18.96 -13.49 -2.77
C ASP A 40 -17.61 -13.16 -3.41
N ILE A 41 -16.79 -12.38 -2.70
CA ILE A 41 -15.47 -11.92 -3.11
C ILE A 41 -14.51 -12.09 -1.94
N VAL A 42 -13.34 -12.67 -2.20
CA VAL A 42 -12.30 -12.96 -1.21
C VAL A 42 -10.99 -12.35 -1.69
N LEU A 43 -10.38 -11.51 -0.86
CA LEU A 43 -9.18 -10.73 -1.13
C LEU A 43 -8.08 -11.17 -0.16
N LEU A 44 -7.08 -11.90 -0.64
CA LEU A 44 -6.03 -12.45 0.22
C LEU A 44 -4.69 -11.75 -0.02
N GLN A 45 -3.98 -11.47 1.08
CA GLN A 45 -2.61 -10.99 1.08
C GLN A 45 -1.68 -12.06 1.68
N GLU A 46 -0.38 -11.95 1.43
CA GLU A 46 0.64 -12.89 1.91
C GLU A 46 0.45 -14.36 1.55
N VAL A 47 -0.23 -14.64 0.43
CA VAL A 47 -0.22 -15.96 -0.21
C VAL A 47 1.06 -16.11 -1.03
N TRP A 48 2.21 -16.18 -0.35
CA TRP A 48 3.53 -16.16 -1.00
C TRP A 48 3.84 -17.45 -1.80
N SER A 49 3.19 -18.56 -1.46
CA SER A 49 3.39 -19.84 -2.13
C SER A 49 2.31 -20.11 -3.18
N GLU A 50 2.72 -20.28 -4.44
CA GLU A 50 1.80 -20.69 -5.52
C GLU A 50 1.16 -22.06 -5.21
N LYS A 51 1.84 -22.93 -4.46
CA LYS A 51 1.27 -24.22 -4.03
C LYS A 51 0.09 -24.03 -3.06
N ASP A 52 0.18 -23.07 -2.13
CA ASP A 52 -0.91 -22.79 -1.19
C ASP A 52 -2.08 -22.14 -1.92
N TYR A 53 -1.81 -21.22 -2.85
CA TYR A 53 -2.84 -20.67 -3.74
C TYR A 53 -3.56 -21.79 -4.53
N LEU A 54 -2.82 -22.72 -5.14
CA LEU A 54 -3.41 -23.84 -5.88
C LEU A 54 -4.21 -24.79 -4.97
N SER A 55 -3.77 -24.98 -3.73
CA SER A 55 -4.51 -25.75 -2.72
C SER A 55 -5.85 -25.08 -2.37
N LEU A 56 -5.83 -23.77 -2.10
CA LEU A 56 -7.04 -22.98 -1.87
C LEU A 56 -7.95 -23.00 -3.09
N LYS A 57 -7.41 -22.80 -4.30
CA LYS A 57 -8.17 -22.87 -5.56
C LYS A 57 -8.88 -24.21 -5.73
N LYS A 58 -8.22 -25.31 -5.41
CA LYS A 58 -8.84 -26.64 -5.46
C LYS A 58 -9.94 -26.77 -4.40
N LYS A 59 -9.70 -26.33 -3.16
CA LYS A 59 -10.66 -26.40 -2.05
C LYS A 59 -11.90 -25.56 -2.31
N LEU A 60 -11.73 -24.37 -2.88
CA LEU A 60 -12.77 -23.37 -3.14
C LEU A 60 -13.44 -23.52 -4.51
N ALA A 61 -13.10 -24.55 -5.31
CA ALA A 61 -13.59 -24.66 -6.69
C ALA A 61 -15.13 -24.63 -6.83
N CYS A 62 -15.85 -25.12 -5.81
CA CYS A 62 -17.32 -25.09 -5.80
C CYS A 62 -17.92 -23.80 -5.25
N SER A 63 -17.25 -23.15 -4.28
CA SER A 63 -17.76 -21.94 -3.62
C SER A 63 -17.31 -20.65 -4.32
N HIS A 64 -16.08 -20.61 -4.84
CA HIS A 64 -15.47 -19.49 -5.53
C HIS A 64 -14.74 -20.00 -6.80
N PRO A 65 -15.50 -20.38 -7.85
CA PRO A 65 -14.94 -21.01 -9.05
C PRO A 65 -13.98 -20.12 -9.83
N HIS A 66 -14.04 -18.80 -9.63
CA HIS A 66 -13.19 -17.84 -10.33
C HIS A 66 -12.10 -17.32 -9.40
N SER A 67 -10.85 -17.44 -9.82
CA SER A 67 -9.73 -16.95 -9.03
C SER A 67 -8.55 -16.48 -9.87
N HIS A 68 -7.77 -15.57 -9.31
CA HIS A 68 -6.55 -15.08 -9.92
C HIS A 68 -5.44 -14.91 -8.86
N TYR A 69 -4.21 -15.24 -9.25
CA TYR A 69 -3.01 -15.08 -8.45
C TYR A 69 -2.08 -14.08 -9.12
N PHE A 70 -1.80 -12.97 -8.43
CA PHE A 70 -1.04 -11.87 -8.99
C PHE A 70 0.47 -12.12 -8.81
N LYS A 71 1.17 -12.39 -9.92
CA LYS A 71 2.62 -12.65 -9.90
C LYS A 71 3.39 -11.32 -9.97
N SER A 72 4.36 -11.12 -9.09
CA SER A 72 5.21 -9.92 -9.00
C SER A 72 6.54 -10.28 -8.34
N GLY A 73 7.56 -9.43 -8.49
CA GLY A 73 8.82 -9.56 -7.75
C GLY A 73 9.56 -10.88 -8.02
N VAL A 74 10.34 -11.31 -7.04
CA VAL A 74 11.09 -12.59 -7.07
C VAL A 74 10.27 -13.71 -6.42
N ILE A 75 9.62 -13.41 -5.30
CA ILE A 75 8.86 -14.39 -4.50
C ILE A 75 7.37 -14.44 -4.90
N GLY A 76 6.83 -13.40 -5.55
CA GLY A 76 5.40 -13.25 -5.83
C GLY A 76 4.81 -12.08 -5.05
N SER A 77 3.72 -11.46 -5.51
CA SER A 77 3.10 -10.31 -4.79
C SER A 77 2.44 -10.70 -3.47
N GLY A 78 2.18 -12.00 -3.27
CA GLY A 78 1.38 -12.51 -2.16
C GLY A 78 -0.12 -12.26 -2.32
N LEU A 79 -0.58 -11.68 -3.43
CA LEU A 79 -1.97 -11.29 -3.62
C LEU A 79 -2.78 -12.33 -4.40
N ALA A 80 -3.98 -12.65 -3.91
CA ALA A 80 -4.93 -13.50 -4.61
C ALA A 80 -6.36 -12.97 -4.48
N ILE A 81 -7.17 -13.18 -5.53
CA ILE A 81 -8.61 -12.95 -5.50
C ILE A 81 -9.32 -14.27 -5.79
N PHE A 82 -10.36 -14.58 -5.00
CA PHE A 82 -11.35 -15.62 -5.28
C PHE A 82 -12.74 -14.98 -5.34
N SER A 83 -13.60 -15.46 -6.22
CA SER A 83 -14.89 -14.85 -6.48
C SER A 83 -15.93 -15.87 -6.95
N LYS A 84 -17.17 -15.71 -6.49
CA LYS A 84 -18.36 -16.35 -7.07
C LYS A 84 -18.66 -15.80 -8.45
N HIS A 85 -18.42 -14.50 -8.65
CA HIS A 85 -18.61 -13.80 -9.92
C HIS A 85 -17.45 -14.07 -10.87
N ARG A 86 -17.74 -14.14 -12.16
CA ARG A 86 -16.72 -14.30 -13.20
C ARG A 86 -15.75 -13.12 -13.20
N ILE A 87 -14.46 -13.43 -13.16
CA ILE A 87 -13.39 -12.46 -13.42
C ILE A 87 -13.29 -12.27 -14.93
N HIS A 88 -13.55 -11.05 -15.40
CA HIS A 88 -13.53 -10.70 -16.82
C HIS A 88 -12.16 -10.24 -17.29
N ASP A 89 -11.46 -9.49 -16.44
CA ASP A 89 -10.13 -8.99 -16.72
C ASP A 89 -9.36 -8.81 -15.41
N THR A 90 -8.02 -8.83 -15.50
CA THR A 90 -7.14 -8.56 -14.38
C THR A 90 -5.99 -7.66 -14.77
N PHE A 91 -5.56 -6.82 -13.84
CA PHE A 91 -4.41 -5.95 -14.05
C PHE A 91 -3.58 -5.87 -12.77
N ILE A 92 -2.26 -5.94 -12.90
CA ILE A 92 -1.33 -5.80 -11.78
C ILE A 92 -0.46 -4.57 -11.97
N TYR A 93 -0.31 -3.80 -10.90
CA TYR A 93 0.65 -2.73 -10.83
C TYR A 93 1.59 -2.98 -9.65
N ARG A 94 2.88 -3.22 -9.97
CA ARG A 94 3.94 -3.32 -8.96
C ARG A 94 4.41 -1.93 -8.60
N TYR A 95 4.46 -1.63 -7.32
CA TYR A 95 4.90 -0.32 -6.85
C TYR A 95 6.37 -0.06 -7.19
N SER A 96 6.70 1.21 -7.38
CA SER A 96 8.07 1.62 -7.75
C SER A 96 9.06 1.49 -6.59
N LEU A 97 8.61 1.61 -5.34
CA LEU A 97 9.43 1.52 -4.13
C LEU A 97 8.96 0.36 -3.24
N ASN A 98 9.78 -0.69 -3.12
CA ASN A 98 9.46 -1.91 -2.35
C ASN A 98 10.50 -2.22 -1.27
N GLY A 99 11.33 -1.26 -0.86
CA GLY A 99 12.35 -1.47 0.18
C GLY A 99 13.74 -1.67 -0.42
N TYR A 100 14.64 -2.30 0.34
CA TYR A 100 16.04 -2.42 -0.02
C TYR A 100 16.48 -3.88 -0.17
N PRO A 101 17.19 -4.26 -1.25
CA PRO A 101 17.61 -5.64 -1.49
C PRO A 101 18.62 -6.17 -0.47
N TYR A 102 19.43 -5.28 0.13
CA TYR A 102 20.42 -5.64 1.13
C TYR A 102 19.84 -5.80 2.55
N MET A 103 18.60 -5.35 2.77
CA MET A 103 17.88 -5.57 4.04
C MET A 103 17.17 -6.92 3.98
N THR A 104 17.93 -8.01 4.00
CA THR A 104 17.43 -9.38 3.76
C THR A 104 16.37 -9.84 4.77
N HIS A 105 16.34 -9.23 5.96
CA HIS A 105 15.33 -9.48 6.99
C HIS A 105 14.02 -8.72 6.75
N HIS A 106 13.99 -7.79 5.79
CA HIS A 106 12.79 -7.04 5.39
C HIS A 106 12.34 -7.53 4.00
N GLY A 107 11.32 -8.40 3.98
CA GLY A 107 10.96 -9.21 2.81
C GLY A 107 10.33 -8.46 1.62
N ASP A 108 9.91 -7.22 1.82
CA ASP A 108 9.10 -6.44 0.87
C ASP A 108 9.73 -6.32 -0.52
N TRP A 109 11.06 -6.17 -0.59
CA TRP A 109 11.76 -5.99 -1.86
C TRP A 109 11.67 -7.26 -2.71
N PHE A 110 11.78 -8.43 -2.07
CA PHE A 110 11.71 -9.72 -2.74
C PHE A 110 10.27 -10.10 -3.13
N GLY A 111 9.28 -9.70 -2.32
CA GLY A 111 7.87 -9.86 -2.65
C GLY A 111 7.43 -8.97 -3.82
N GLY A 112 7.99 -7.76 -3.92
CA GLY A 112 7.59 -6.80 -4.95
C GLY A 112 6.13 -6.39 -4.76
N LYS A 113 5.86 -5.69 -3.65
CA LYS A 113 4.52 -5.21 -3.27
C LYS A 113 3.80 -4.52 -4.43
N ALA A 114 2.49 -4.70 -4.46
CA ALA A 114 1.68 -4.38 -5.63
C ALA A 114 0.21 -4.10 -5.25
N VAL A 115 -0.55 -3.66 -6.25
CA VAL A 115 -2.01 -3.76 -6.28
C VAL A 115 -2.41 -4.65 -7.46
N GLY A 116 -3.29 -5.60 -7.18
CA GLY A 116 -3.99 -6.40 -8.17
C GLY A 116 -5.42 -5.88 -8.34
N MET A 117 -5.88 -5.79 -9.58
CA MET A 117 -7.25 -5.43 -9.95
C MET A 117 -7.91 -6.60 -10.67
N ALA A 118 -9.20 -6.79 -10.41
CA ALA A 118 -10.08 -7.66 -11.16
C ALA A 118 -11.37 -6.91 -11.53
N ILE A 119 -11.83 -7.08 -12.77
CA ILE A 119 -13.14 -6.60 -13.23
C ILE A 119 -14.15 -7.74 -13.11
N LEU A 120 -15.21 -7.53 -12.34
CA LEU A 120 -16.28 -8.49 -12.10
C LEU A 120 -17.64 -7.91 -12.52
N ASN A 121 -18.59 -8.77 -12.85
CA ASN A 121 -19.99 -8.39 -12.97
C ASN A 121 -20.77 -8.89 -11.75
N ILE A 122 -21.29 -7.95 -10.94
CA ILE A 122 -22.16 -8.23 -9.80
C ILE A 122 -23.58 -7.91 -10.22
N GLY A 123 -24.32 -8.92 -10.67
CA GLY A 123 -25.59 -8.73 -11.36
C GLY A 123 -25.38 -7.97 -12.66
N SER A 124 -25.93 -6.76 -12.75
CA SER A 124 -25.76 -5.86 -13.92
C SER A 124 -24.69 -4.77 -13.72
N LEU A 125 -24.08 -4.71 -12.54
CA LEU A 125 -23.10 -3.69 -12.17
C LEU A 125 -21.69 -4.17 -12.49
N ILE A 126 -20.88 -3.29 -13.09
CA ILE A 126 -19.46 -3.52 -13.30
C ILE A 126 -18.71 -3.10 -12.04
N ALA A 127 -18.06 -4.07 -11.39
CA ALA A 127 -17.26 -3.84 -10.20
C ALA A 127 -15.78 -3.96 -10.50
N ASN A 128 -15.01 -2.92 -10.19
CA ASN A 128 -13.56 -3.03 -10.14
C ASN A 128 -13.14 -3.32 -8.70
N VAL A 129 -12.54 -4.49 -8.51
CA VAL A 129 -12.13 -5.01 -7.22
C VAL A 129 -10.62 -5.02 -7.14
N TYR A 130 -10.08 -4.41 -6.10
CA TYR A 130 -8.65 -4.25 -5.89
C TYR A 130 -8.23 -5.01 -4.64
N VAL A 131 -7.10 -5.72 -4.73
CA VAL A 131 -6.40 -6.30 -3.58
C VAL A 131 -5.01 -5.70 -3.51
N THR A 132 -4.57 -5.27 -2.33
CA THR A 132 -3.22 -4.72 -2.18
C THR A 132 -2.59 -5.11 -0.85
N HIS A 133 -1.27 -5.03 -0.81
CA HIS A 133 -0.48 -5.13 0.39
C HIS A 133 0.65 -4.11 0.25
N LEU A 134 0.65 -3.07 1.09
CA LEU A 134 1.70 -2.05 1.09
C LEU A 134 2.93 -2.51 1.87
N HIS A 135 4.01 -1.73 1.80
CA HIS A 135 5.26 -2.01 2.49
C HIS A 135 5.03 -2.12 3.99
N ALA A 136 5.66 -3.06 4.68
CA ALA A 136 5.51 -3.23 6.12
C ALA A 136 6.11 -2.06 6.92
N GLU A 137 5.51 -1.74 8.07
CA GLU A 137 6.08 -0.85 9.08
C GLU A 137 6.88 -1.67 10.09
N TYR A 138 8.20 -1.76 9.89
CA TYR A 138 9.06 -2.56 10.77
C TYR A 138 9.34 -1.92 12.14
N CYS A 139 9.23 -0.59 12.25
CA CYS A 139 9.46 0.13 13.49
C CYS A 139 8.81 1.52 13.45
N ARG A 140 7.77 1.74 14.26
CA ARG A 140 7.03 3.02 14.31
C ARG A 140 7.91 4.22 14.68
N GLU A 141 8.82 4.06 15.64
CA GLU A 141 9.67 5.16 16.12
C GLU A 141 10.78 5.55 15.13
N LYS A 142 11.25 4.61 14.30
CA LYS A 142 12.37 4.77 13.37
C LYS A 142 12.04 4.23 12.00
N ASP A 143 10.98 4.77 11.43
CA ASP A 143 10.45 4.27 10.18
C ASP A 143 11.14 4.88 8.96
N SER A 144 12.22 4.25 8.52
CA SER A 144 12.89 4.60 7.25
C SER A 144 12.05 4.30 6.01
N TYR A 145 10.94 3.55 6.14
CA TYR A 145 10.10 3.12 5.04
C TYR A 145 8.82 3.95 4.89
N LEU A 146 8.62 4.97 5.72
CA LEU A 146 7.48 5.89 5.58
C LEU A 146 7.40 6.49 4.17
N PRO A 147 8.50 7.00 3.56
CA PRO A 147 8.44 7.53 2.20
C PRO A 147 8.02 6.47 1.17
N HIS A 148 8.44 5.22 1.36
CA HIS A 148 8.02 4.10 0.50
C HIS A 148 6.51 3.90 0.62
N ARG A 149 5.95 3.80 1.84
CA ARG A 149 4.51 3.64 2.05
C ARG A 149 3.70 4.82 1.49
N VAL A 150 4.20 6.05 1.63
CA VAL A 150 3.53 7.24 1.07
C VAL A 150 3.53 7.23 -0.46
N VAL A 151 4.65 6.88 -1.10
CA VAL A 151 4.73 6.73 -2.57
C VAL A 151 3.82 5.61 -3.05
N GLN A 152 3.81 4.47 -2.37
CA GLN A 152 2.91 3.38 -2.72
C GLN A 152 1.44 3.78 -2.57
N ALA A 153 1.07 4.52 -1.52
CA ALA A 153 -0.28 5.05 -1.36
C ALA A 153 -0.65 6.06 -2.47
N TRP A 154 0.32 6.87 -2.89
CA TRP A 154 0.17 7.79 -4.03
C TRP A 154 -0.05 7.04 -5.34
N GLU A 155 0.77 6.03 -5.64
CA GLU A 155 0.61 5.20 -6.82
C GLU A 155 -0.70 4.42 -6.78
N LEU A 156 -1.09 3.89 -5.62
CA LEU A 156 -2.35 3.16 -5.43
C LEU A 156 -3.55 4.06 -5.71
N GLN A 157 -3.57 5.30 -5.20
CA GLN A 157 -4.69 6.20 -5.51
C GLN A 157 -4.75 6.56 -7.00
N GLN A 158 -3.60 6.79 -7.66
CA GLN A 158 -3.58 7.10 -9.09
C GLN A 158 -4.11 5.92 -9.89
N PHE A 159 -3.62 4.73 -9.55
CA PHE A 159 -4.02 3.48 -10.17
C PHE A 159 -5.53 3.30 -10.05
N VAL A 160 -6.09 3.37 -8.83
CA VAL A 160 -7.54 3.24 -8.61
C VAL A 160 -8.32 4.29 -9.39
N ARG A 161 -7.91 5.57 -9.36
CA ARG A 161 -8.64 6.64 -10.06
C ARG A 161 -8.67 6.43 -11.57
N ASN A 162 -7.54 6.10 -12.17
CA ASN A 162 -7.41 5.97 -13.61
C ASN A 162 -8.05 4.68 -14.13
N THR A 163 -8.10 3.63 -13.32
CA THR A 163 -8.68 2.34 -13.73
C THR A 163 -10.16 2.20 -13.36
N SER A 164 -10.70 3.00 -12.42
CA SER A 164 -12.10 2.91 -11.98
C SER A 164 -13.11 3.80 -12.69
N VAL A 165 -12.70 4.63 -13.66
CA VAL A 165 -13.59 5.61 -14.31
C VAL A 165 -14.85 4.97 -14.91
N GLY A 166 -14.73 3.76 -15.46
CA GLY A 166 -15.83 3.02 -16.08
C GLY A 166 -16.59 2.08 -15.15
N ALA A 167 -16.22 1.97 -13.87
CA ALA A 167 -16.84 1.03 -12.94
C ALA A 167 -18.06 1.64 -12.26
N ASP A 168 -19.11 0.83 -12.06
CA ASP A 168 -20.27 1.21 -11.25
C ASP A 168 -19.94 1.16 -9.75
N VAL A 169 -19.05 0.24 -9.37
CA VAL A 169 -18.65 -0.02 -8.00
C VAL A 169 -17.14 -0.22 -7.94
N VAL A 170 -16.52 0.34 -6.90
CA VAL A 170 -15.12 0.14 -6.58
C VAL A 170 -15.02 -0.44 -5.18
N ILE A 171 -14.31 -1.55 -5.05
CA ILE A 171 -14.01 -2.20 -3.77
C ILE A 171 -12.50 -2.39 -3.71
N LEU A 172 -11.84 -1.88 -2.67
CA LEU A 172 -10.42 -2.07 -2.42
C LEU A 172 -10.25 -2.76 -1.08
N GLY A 173 -9.64 -3.93 -1.05
CA GLY A 173 -9.32 -4.63 0.18
C GLY A 173 -7.83 -4.89 0.34
N GLY A 174 -7.39 -4.93 1.59
CA GLY A 174 -6.10 -5.50 1.95
C GLY A 174 -5.36 -4.74 3.03
N ASP A 175 -4.09 -5.10 3.18
CA ASP A 175 -3.21 -4.61 4.24
C ASP A 175 -2.47 -3.35 3.76
N LEU A 176 -2.83 -2.20 4.34
CA LEU A 176 -2.20 -0.93 4.02
C LEU A 176 -0.95 -0.66 4.86
N ASN A 177 -0.64 -1.48 5.88
CA ASN A 177 0.47 -1.26 6.81
C ASN A 177 0.51 0.18 7.38
N MET A 178 -0.65 0.79 7.53
CA MET A 178 -0.82 2.18 7.96
C MET A 178 -2.08 2.31 8.79
N HIS A 179 -1.96 3.03 9.90
CA HIS A 179 -3.07 3.36 10.78
C HIS A 179 -4.06 4.32 10.09
N PRO A 180 -5.33 4.43 10.53
CA PRO A 180 -6.33 5.23 9.80
C PRO A 180 -5.99 6.72 9.65
N GLN A 181 -5.21 7.27 10.60
CA GLN A 181 -4.78 8.68 10.60
C GLN A 181 -3.43 8.90 9.94
N ASP A 182 -2.74 7.82 9.54
CA ASP A 182 -1.47 7.94 8.85
C ASP A 182 -1.68 8.59 7.48
N LEU A 183 -0.65 9.30 7.05
CA LEU A 183 -0.69 10.13 5.86
C LEU A 183 -1.12 9.37 4.61
N GLY A 184 -0.55 8.20 4.36
CA GLY A 184 -0.89 7.39 3.17
C GLY A 184 -2.34 6.92 3.17
N SER A 185 -2.88 6.52 4.33
CA SER A 185 -4.29 6.14 4.49
C SER A 185 -5.24 7.31 4.20
N ARG A 186 -4.94 8.50 4.75
CA ARG A 186 -5.72 9.72 4.50
C ARG A 186 -5.61 10.17 3.05
N LEU A 187 -4.42 10.10 2.45
CA LEU A 187 -4.15 10.43 1.06
C LEU A 187 -4.97 9.57 0.12
N LEU A 188 -4.93 8.24 0.31
CA LEU A 188 -5.69 7.28 -0.46
C LEU A 188 -7.19 7.61 -0.42
N ARG A 189 -7.76 7.75 0.78
CA ARG A 189 -9.19 8.00 0.96
C ARG A 189 -9.63 9.35 0.39
N SER A 190 -8.91 10.42 0.71
CA SER A 190 -9.27 11.77 0.28
C SER A 190 -9.25 11.89 -1.24
N TYR A 191 -8.23 11.34 -1.90
CA TYR A 191 -8.00 11.54 -3.33
C TYR A 191 -8.81 10.59 -4.21
N THR A 192 -9.12 9.38 -3.72
CA THR A 192 -9.99 8.44 -4.42
C THR A 192 -11.48 8.63 -4.13
N GLY A 193 -11.84 9.25 -3.01
CA GLY A 193 -13.21 9.30 -2.48
C GLY A 193 -13.69 7.95 -1.91
N LEU A 194 -12.77 7.00 -1.69
CA LEU A 194 -13.11 5.72 -1.07
C LEU A 194 -13.47 5.92 0.41
N ARG A 195 -14.57 5.29 0.82
CA ARG A 195 -15.05 5.29 2.20
C ARG A 195 -14.62 4.03 2.91
N ASP A 196 -14.35 4.15 4.20
CA ASP A 196 -13.86 3.08 5.07
C ASP A 196 -15.06 2.30 5.63
N SER A 197 -15.16 0.99 5.34
CA SER A 197 -16.28 0.16 5.81
C SER A 197 -16.47 0.20 7.31
N TYR A 198 -15.38 0.30 8.08
CA TYR A 198 -15.48 0.37 9.54
C TYR A 198 -16.16 1.67 10.01
N LEU A 199 -15.93 2.78 9.31
CA LEU A 199 -16.54 4.07 9.65
C LEU A 199 -17.96 4.22 9.12
N GLU A 200 -18.28 3.53 8.02
CA GLU A 200 -19.58 3.61 7.36
C GLU A 200 -20.58 2.53 7.82
N THR A 201 -20.12 1.48 8.50
CA THR A 201 -20.98 0.36 8.86
C THR A 201 -22.08 0.75 9.84
N ALA A 202 -23.30 0.28 9.60
CA ALA A 202 -24.40 0.44 10.56
C ALA A 202 -24.28 -0.54 11.75
N GLN A 203 -23.67 -1.70 11.53
CA GLN A 203 -23.49 -2.75 12.53
C GLN A 203 -22.06 -3.28 12.48
N PHE A 204 -21.39 -3.26 13.64
CA PHE A 204 -20.03 -3.76 13.77
C PHE A 204 -19.96 -4.88 14.80
N ASP A 205 -19.39 -6.03 14.42
CA ASP A 205 -19.06 -7.13 15.33
C ASP A 205 -17.59 -7.55 15.18
N GLY A 206 -16.74 -7.16 16.12
CA GLY A 206 -15.31 -7.41 15.97
C GLY A 206 -14.48 -6.89 17.12
N CYS A 207 -13.18 -6.78 16.87
CA CYS A 207 -12.22 -6.20 17.80
C CYS A 207 -12.50 -4.71 18.04
N GLU A 208 -12.22 -4.23 19.25
CA GLU A 208 -12.33 -2.80 19.61
C GLU A 208 -11.61 -1.93 18.56
N ASN A 209 -12.19 -0.79 18.19
CA ASN A 209 -11.66 0.14 17.18
C ASN A 209 -11.38 -0.48 15.79
N GLY A 210 -11.94 -1.66 15.49
CA GLY A 210 -11.70 -2.37 14.25
C GLY A 210 -10.26 -2.88 14.10
N MET A 211 -9.55 -3.10 15.21
CA MET A 211 -8.15 -3.56 15.18
C MET A 211 -8.01 -4.89 14.44
N THR A 212 -6.95 -5.01 13.66
CA THR A 212 -6.67 -6.16 12.79
C THR A 212 -5.38 -6.87 13.16
N LEU A 213 -4.46 -6.23 13.89
CA LEU A 213 -3.43 -6.92 14.67
C LEU A 213 -3.71 -6.63 16.13
N ILE A 214 -4.03 -7.67 16.89
CA ILE A 214 -4.44 -7.54 18.29
C ILE A 214 -3.43 -8.17 19.22
N ALA A 215 -3.27 -7.59 20.41
CA ALA A 215 -2.31 -8.06 21.40
C ALA A 215 -2.62 -9.47 21.94
N ASP A 216 -3.87 -9.92 21.81
CA ASP A 216 -4.32 -11.24 22.22
C ASP A 216 -4.11 -12.33 21.14
N ASN A 217 -3.69 -11.94 19.93
CA ASN A 217 -3.35 -12.89 18.89
C ASN A 217 -2.03 -13.61 19.24
N LEU A 218 -2.06 -14.94 19.25
CA LEU A 218 -0.95 -15.80 19.68
C LEU A 218 0.32 -15.67 18.82
N PHE A 219 0.20 -15.11 17.62
CA PHE A 219 1.33 -14.94 16.70
C PHE A 219 1.96 -13.55 16.78
N ILE A 220 1.31 -12.58 17.42
CA ILE A 220 1.82 -11.22 17.55
C ILE A 220 2.81 -11.10 18.71
N ASN A 221 3.93 -10.42 18.45
CA ASN A 221 4.82 -9.98 19.50
C ASN A 221 4.37 -8.59 19.99
N LYS A 222 3.96 -8.51 21.27
CA LYS A 222 3.40 -7.29 21.87
C LYS A 222 4.34 -6.07 21.80
N LYS A 223 5.65 -6.28 21.65
CA LYS A 223 6.62 -5.19 21.46
C LYS A 223 6.42 -4.45 20.14
N ASP A 224 5.94 -5.16 19.12
CA ASP A 224 5.74 -4.61 17.77
C ASP A 224 4.47 -3.75 17.72
N LEU A 225 3.60 -3.87 18.73
CA LEU A 225 2.39 -3.07 18.86
C LEU A 225 2.63 -1.72 19.54
N VAL A 226 3.77 -1.48 20.20
CA VAL A 226 4.03 -0.21 20.92
C VAL A 226 4.00 0.97 19.94
N PRO A 227 3.27 2.07 20.22
CA PRO A 227 2.61 2.43 21.49
C PRO A 227 1.14 1.96 21.65
N PHE A 228 0.61 1.20 20.71
CA PHE A 228 -0.78 0.73 20.66
C PHE A 228 -0.96 -0.61 21.38
N GLU A 229 -0.90 -0.61 22.71
CA GLU A 229 -0.86 -1.83 23.55
C GLU A 229 -1.98 -2.85 23.30
N LYS A 230 -3.16 -2.40 22.84
CA LYS A 230 -4.30 -3.28 22.54
C LYS A 230 -4.26 -3.88 21.12
N GLY A 231 -3.58 -3.20 20.19
CA GLY A 231 -3.57 -3.56 18.77
C GLY A 231 -3.64 -2.35 17.84
N ILE A 232 -3.50 -2.64 16.54
CA ILE A 232 -3.53 -1.65 15.47
C ILE A 232 -4.51 -2.07 14.37
N ARG A 233 -5.04 -1.08 13.65
CA ARG A 233 -5.88 -1.28 12.46
C ARG A 233 -5.08 -0.92 11.22
N ILE A 234 -4.74 -1.93 10.42
CA ILE A 234 -3.95 -1.74 9.19
C ILE A 234 -4.54 -2.46 7.98
N ASP A 235 -5.53 -3.33 8.18
CA ASP A 235 -6.28 -3.97 7.10
C ASP A 235 -7.62 -3.27 6.90
N TYR A 236 -8.00 -3.07 5.63
CA TYR A 236 -9.17 -2.30 5.27
C TYR A 236 -9.97 -2.95 4.15
N VAL A 237 -11.27 -2.70 4.15
CA VAL A 237 -12.12 -2.82 2.97
C VAL A 237 -12.72 -1.42 2.71
N LEU A 238 -12.24 -0.77 1.66
CA LEU A 238 -12.68 0.54 1.24
C LEU A 238 -13.58 0.43 0.02
N PHE A 239 -14.57 1.30 -0.10
CA PHE A 239 -15.51 1.24 -1.22
C PHE A 239 -16.03 2.61 -1.65
N LYS A 240 -16.46 2.68 -2.90
CA LYS A 240 -17.28 3.77 -3.42
C LYS A 240 -18.14 3.27 -4.57
N GLY A 241 -19.23 3.96 -4.83
CA GLY A 241 -20.00 3.77 -6.06
C GLY A 241 -19.69 4.86 -7.07
N SER A 242 -20.17 4.67 -8.29
CA SER A 242 -20.12 5.66 -9.35
C SER A 242 -21.13 6.79 -9.12
N SER A 243 -21.19 7.75 -10.04
CA SER A 243 -22.21 8.79 -10.05
C SER A 243 -23.65 8.26 -10.19
N LYS A 244 -23.82 6.98 -10.56
CA LYS A 244 -25.11 6.33 -10.79
C LYS A 244 -25.46 5.28 -9.73
N THR A 245 -24.52 4.97 -8.85
CA THR A 245 -24.63 3.87 -7.89
C THR A 245 -24.18 4.35 -6.52
N ASN A 246 -25.08 4.36 -5.55
CA ASN A 246 -24.72 4.43 -4.15
C ASN A 246 -24.35 3.04 -3.65
N VAL A 247 -23.40 3.01 -2.71
CA VAL A 247 -23.01 1.79 -1.99
C VAL A 247 -23.14 2.09 -0.50
N TYR A 248 -23.67 1.17 0.28
CA TYR A 248 -23.80 1.28 1.73
C TYR A 248 -23.11 0.09 2.38
N CYS A 249 -22.58 0.30 3.58
CA CYS A 249 -22.03 -0.76 4.40
C CYS A 249 -23.08 -1.16 5.43
N ASP A 250 -23.77 -2.27 5.18
CA ASP A 250 -24.85 -2.72 6.08
C ASP A 250 -24.28 -3.36 7.34
N SER A 251 -23.22 -4.16 7.19
CA SER A 251 -22.50 -4.74 8.31
C SER A 251 -21.00 -4.92 8.02
N MET A 252 -20.21 -4.92 9.09
CA MET A 252 -18.80 -5.27 9.05
C MET A 252 -18.47 -6.10 10.29
N SER A 253 -17.66 -7.14 10.13
CA SER A 253 -17.12 -7.91 11.24
C SER A 253 -15.63 -8.18 11.09
N THR A 254 -14.98 -8.44 12.22
CA THR A 254 -13.63 -8.99 12.25
C THR A 254 -13.60 -10.30 13.02
N THR A 255 -12.63 -11.17 12.71
CA THR A 255 -12.25 -12.22 13.67
C THR A 255 -11.67 -11.59 14.94
N LYS A 256 -11.57 -12.38 16.01
CA LYS A 256 -11.23 -11.91 17.37
C LYS A 256 -10.05 -12.69 17.99
N GLY A 257 -9.09 -13.10 17.18
CA GLY A 257 -7.84 -13.77 17.57
C GLY A 257 -7.96 -15.24 17.98
N SER A 258 -9.17 -15.71 18.26
CA SER A 258 -9.44 -17.12 18.55
C SER A 258 -10.44 -17.69 17.55
N VAL A 259 -10.23 -18.96 17.20
CA VAL A 259 -11.10 -19.71 16.29
C VAL A 259 -11.70 -20.87 17.09
N PRO A 260 -13.05 -20.93 17.24
CA PRO A 260 -13.69 -22.00 17.99
C PRO A 260 -13.28 -23.38 17.48
N GLY A 261 -12.83 -24.25 18.39
CA GLY A 261 -12.40 -25.61 18.05
C GLY A 261 -10.97 -25.74 17.52
N HIS A 262 -10.22 -24.65 17.42
CA HIS A 262 -8.83 -24.67 16.97
C HIS A 262 -7.88 -24.03 18.02
N PRO A 263 -6.64 -24.52 18.14
CA PRO A 263 -5.70 -24.05 19.16
C PRO A 263 -4.99 -22.73 18.79
N PHE A 264 -5.15 -22.23 17.57
CA PHE A 264 -4.50 -21.01 17.08
C PHE A 264 -5.39 -20.26 16.06
N PRO A 265 -5.16 -18.96 15.83
CA PRO A 265 -5.90 -18.18 14.84
C PRO A 265 -5.57 -18.56 13.39
N TYR A 266 -6.39 -18.08 12.45
CA TYR A 266 -6.16 -18.23 11.01
C TYR A 266 -4.86 -17.54 10.55
N SER A 267 -4.54 -16.40 11.15
CA SER A 267 -3.39 -15.56 10.83
C SER A 267 -2.98 -14.73 12.05
N ASP A 268 -1.85 -14.04 11.97
CA ASP A 268 -1.48 -12.98 12.92
C ASP A 268 -2.32 -11.70 12.71
N HIS A 269 -2.97 -11.58 11.55
CA HIS A 269 -4.02 -10.61 11.26
C HIS A 269 -5.43 -11.19 11.48
N GLU A 270 -6.37 -10.32 11.87
CA GLU A 270 -7.79 -10.62 11.91
C GLU A 270 -8.42 -10.45 10.52
N ALA A 271 -9.29 -11.38 10.13
CA ALA A 271 -10.01 -11.30 8.88
C ALA A 271 -11.12 -10.25 8.94
N LEU A 272 -11.40 -9.59 7.82
CA LEU A 272 -12.51 -8.65 7.66
C LEU A 272 -13.60 -9.29 6.81
N THR A 273 -14.85 -9.20 7.26
CA THR A 273 -16.03 -9.49 6.43
C THR A 273 -16.91 -8.25 6.37
N VAL A 274 -17.30 -7.85 5.16
CA VAL A 274 -18.13 -6.66 4.93
C VAL A 274 -19.30 -7.01 4.02
N GLU A 275 -20.50 -6.58 4.39
CA GLU A 275 -21.69 -6.68 3.58
C GLU A 275 -22.03 -5.32 2.96
N LEU A 276 -21.88 -5.22 1.65
CA LEU A 276 -22.12 -4.00 0.89
C LEU A 276 -23.41 -4.10 0.09
N ARG A 277 -24.26 -3.08 0.21
CA ARG A 277 -25.52 -2.95 -0.52
C ARG A 277 -25.46 -1.83 -1.54
N MET A 278 -25.91 -2.10 -2.76
CA MET A 278 -25.80 -1.19 -3.91
C MET A 278 -27.18 -0.75 -4.41
N GLU A 279 -27.35 0.55 -4.62
CA GLU A 279 -28.60 1.17 -5.06
C GLU A 279 -28.34 2.26 -6.11
N SER A 280 -29.20 2.41 -7.13
CA SER A 280 -29.02 3.48 -8.12
C SER A 280 -29.43 4.85 -7.57
N HIS A 281 -28.56 5.87 -7.72
CA HIS A 281 -28.80 7.23 -7.25
C HIS A 281 -27.84 8.23 -7.90
N THR A 282 -28.11 9.54 -7.76
CA THR A 282 -27.25 10.66 -8.25
C THR A 282 -26.78 11.52 -7.08
N PRO A 283 -25.46 11.62 -6.78
CA PRO A 283 -24.99 12.48 -5.68
C PRO A 283 -23.98 13.58 -6.08
N PRO A 284 -23.70 14.55 -5.18
CA PRO A 284 -22.80 15.69 -5.41
C PRO A 284 -21.36 15.48 -4.88
N GLU A 285 -20.40 16.23 -5.44
CA GLU A 285 -18.96 16.24 -5.10
C GLU A 285 -18.62 17.15 -3.89
N LYS A 286 -17.58 16.80 -3.13
CA LYS A 286 -16.92 17.67 -2.14
C LYS A 286 -15.41 17.76 -2.42
N VAL A 287 -14.88 18.98 -2.55
CA VAL A 287 -13.51 19.25 -3.02
C VAL A 287 -12.59 19.84 -1.93
N ALA A 288 -13.13 20.35 -0.83
CA ALA A 288 -12.37 21.19 0.12
C ALA A 288 -11.40 20.42 1.04
N GLU A 289 -11.66 19.15 1.37
CA GLU A 289 -10.83 18.35 2.28
C GLU A 289 -9.53 17.84 1.63
N LEU A 290 -9.51 17.81 0.30
CA LEU A 290 -8.43 17.20 -0.49
C LEU A 290 -7.12 18.00 -0.49
N VAL A 291 -7.20 19.32 -0.36
CA VAL A 291 -6.04 20.21 -0.50
C VAL A 291 -5.10 20.16 0.71
N ASN A 292 -5.64 19.95 1.91
CA ASN A 292 -4.84 19.87 3.13
C ASN A 292 -4.01 18.59 3.17
N THR A 293 -4.60 17.44 2.83
CA THR A 293 -3.94 16.13 2.86
C THR A 293 -2.79 16.02 1.85
N VAL A 294 -2.93 16.61 0.65
CA VAL A 294 -1.87 16.58 -0.38
C VAL A 294 -0.67 17.45 0.00
N THR A 295 -0.91 18.59 0.66
CA THR A 295 0.17 19.49 1.11
C THR A 295 1.06 18.83 2.17
N GLU A 296 0.44 18.08 3.08
CA GLU A 296 1.13 17.29 4.10
C GLU A 296 1.94 16.15 3.45
N ALA A 297 1.35 15.43 2.49
CA ALA A 297 2.03 14.34 1.77
C ALA A 297 3.33 14.77 1.09
N ARG A 298 3.31 15.95 0.46
CA ARG A 298 4.49 16.56 -0.16
C ARG A 298 5.62 16.82 0.84
N THR A 299 5.28 17.21 2.07
CA THR A 299 6.28 17.58 3.07
C THR A 299 7.06 16.35 3.53
N GLU A 300 6.38 15.22 3.76
CA GLU A 300 7.02 13.95 4.15
C GLU A 300 7.89 13.37 3.03
N VAL A 301 7.45 13.44 1.77
CA VAL A 301 8.29 13.01 0.62
C VAL A 301 9.55 13.86 0.51
N LYS A 302 9.48 15.17 0.77
CA LYS A 302 10.65 16.07 0.78
C LYS A 302 11.66 15.74 1.89
N VAL A 303 11.18 15.29 3.05
CA VAL A 303 12.04 14.80 4.14
C VAL A 303 12.76 13.51 3.70
N GLY A 304 12.04 12.59 3.05
CA GLY A 304 12.62 11.38 2.44
C GLY A 304 13.70 11.67 1.41
N LEU A 305 13.48 12.68 0.55
CA LEU A 305 14.44 13.13 -0.47
C LEU A 305 15.78 13.56 0.15
N HIS A 306 15.74 14.33 1.24
CA HIS A 306 16.97 14.77 1.95
C HIS A 306 17.72 13.61 2.63
N CYS A 307 17.01 12.56 3.06
CA CYS A 307 17.62 11.36 3.62
C CYS A 307 18.32 10.53 2.52
N ALA A 308 17.64 10.33 1.38
CA ALA A 308 18.17 9.59 0.23
C ALA A 308 19.39 10.30 -0.42
N GLU A 309 19.36 11.63 -0.53
CA GLU A 309 20.50 12.43 -1.03
C GLU A 309 21.75 12.28 -0.14
N ARG A 310 21.56 12.24 1.19
CA ARG A 310 22.64 12.03 2.17
C ARG A 310 23.28 10.65 2.06
N MET A 311 22.48 9.63 1.72
CA MET A 311 22.96 8.27 1.51
C MET A 311 23.74 8.13 0.19
N ARG A 312 23.34 8.84 -0.88
CA ARG A 312 24.09 8.91 -2.15
C ARG A 312 25.48 9.53 -1.98
N TYR A 313 25.62 10.56 -1.13
CA TYR A 313 26.91 11.19 -0.83
C TYR A 313 27.87 10.23 -0.10
N THR A 314 27.33 9.39 0.79
CA THR A 314 28.13 8.39 1.53
C THR A 314 28.62 7.27 0.62
N ALA A 315 27.78 6.78 -0.30
CA ALA A 315 28.17 5.78 -1.29
C ALA A 315 29.24 6.31 -2.27
N THR A 316 29.10 7.57 -2.72
CA THR A 316 30.08 8.22 -3.62
C THR A 316 31.43 8.39 -2.94
N ARG A 317 31.46 8.80 -1.65
CA ARG A 317 32.71 8.95 -0.88
C ARG A 317 33.44 7.62 -0.68
N THR A 318 32.71 6.54 -0.41
CA THR A 318 33.29 5.19 -0.30
C THR A 318 33.79 4.66 -1.65
N GLY A 319 33.10 4.97 -2.75
CA GLY A 319 33.54 4.65 -4.11
C GLY A 319 34.82 5.38 -4.53
N VAL A 320 34.95 6.67 -4.22
CA VAL A 320 36.17 7.46 -4.48
C VAL A 320 37.34 6.95 -3.64
N MET A 321 37.10 6.56 -2.39
CA MET A 321 38.12 5.93 -1.54
C MET A 321 38.54 4.56 -2.07
N GLY A 322 37.61 3.75 -2.59
CA GLY A 322 37.90 2.49 -3.27
C GLY A 322 38.73 2.66 -4.55
N LEU A 323 38.43 3.68 -5.36
CA LEU A 323 39.23 4.06 -6.53
C LEU A 323 40.65 4.50 -6.14
N ALA A 324 40.79 5.30 -5.09
CA ALA A 324 42.10 5.73 -4.59
C ALA A 324 42.94 4.55 -4.07
N LEU A 325 42.32 3.58 -3.40
CA LEU A 325 42.97 2.34 -2.97
C LEU A 325 43.40 1.46 -4.17
N LEU A 326 42.56 1.37 -5.20
CA LEU A 326 42.89 0.64 -6.44
C LEU A 326 44.08 1.29 -7.18
N PHE A 327 44.12 2.63 -7.26
CA PHE A 327 45.27 3.36 -7.83
C PHE A 327 46.54 3.17 -7.01
N LEU A 328 46.42 3.12 -5.67
CA LEU A 328 47.54 2.84 -4.79
C LEU A 328 48.06 1.41 -4.97
N GLU A 329 47.18 0.42 -5.12
CA GLU A 329 47.56 -0.96 -5.42
C GLU A 329 48.26 -1.09 -6.78
N LEU A 330 47.74 -0.43 -7.83
CA LEU A 330 48.38 -0.41 -9.15
C LEU A 330 49.75 0.28 -9.12
N ALA A 331 49.88 1.35 -8.33
CA ALA A 331 51.17 2.03 -8.14
C ALA A 331 52.17 1.13 -7.41
N ILE A 332 51.76 0.41 -6.34
CA ILE A 332 52.60 -0.54 -5.61
C ILE A 332 52.99 -1.74 -6.48
N ALA A 333 52.06 -2.25 -7.30
CA ALA A 333 52.32 -3.34 -8.25
C ALA A 333 53.27 -2.94 -9.39
N ALA A 334 53.39 -1.63 -9.69
CA ALA A 334 54.34 -1.10 -10.68
C ALA A 334 55.76 -0.88 -10.11
N VAL A 335 55.93 -0.83 -8.78
CA VAL A 335 57.24 -0.63 -8.12
C VAL A 335 58.29 -1.68 -8.52
N PRO A 336 57.99 -2.99 -8.61
CA PRO A 336 58.96 -3.99 -9.08
C PRO A 336 59.36 -3.83 -10.55
N TRP A 337 58.48 -3.24 -11.38
CA TRP A 337 58.77 -2.96 -12.79
C TRP A 337 59.68 -1.74 -12.96
N LEU A 338 59.63 -0.79 -12.03
CA LEU A 338 60.46 0.41 -11.99
C LEU A 338 61.78 0.21 -11.20
N ALA A 339 61.81 -0.73 -10.26
CA ALA A 339 62.99 -1.10 -9.49
C ALA A 339 63.83 -2.14 -10.24
N LEU A 340 64.67 -1.66 -11.16
CA LEU A 340 65.74 -2.44 -11.77
C LEU A 340 66.69 -2.98 -10.69
N GLY A 341 66.55 -4.26 -10.32
CA GLY A 341 67.69 -5.03 -9.77
C GLY A 341 67.56 -5.73 -8.40
N ALA A 342 66.37 -5.94 -7.83
CA ALA A 342 66.26 -6.76 -6.61
C ALA A 342 65.10 -7.76 -6.66
N GLU A 343 65.42 -9.06 -6.71
CA GLU A 343 64.45 -10.14 -6.52
C GLU A 343 64.05 -10.22 -5.03
N GLN A 344 63.04 -9.44 -4.66
CA GLN A 344 62.35 -9.57 -3.37
C GLN A 344 61.10 -10.45 -3.56
N PRO A 345 60.79 -11.37 -2.63
CA PRO A 345 59.59 -12.20 -2.72
C PRO A 345 58.32 -11.33 -2.61
N PHE A 346 57.60 -11.18 -3.73
CA PHE A 346 56.35 -10.44 -3.76
C PHE A 346 55.24 -11.18 -2.98
N PRO A 347 54.52 -10.52 -2.05
CA PRO A 347 53.49 -11.16 -1.24
C PRO A 347 52.20 -11.38 -2.05
N ARG A 348 52.24 -12.37 -2.97
CA ARG A 348 51.15 -12.68 -3.92
C ARG A 348 49.80 -12.87 -3.23
N THR A 349 49.76 -13.60 -2.11
CA THR A 349 48.52 -13.87 -1.38
C THR A 349 47.89 -12.58 -0.85
N SER A 350 48.67 -11.73 -0.18
CA SER A 350 48.16 -10.45 0.34
C SER A 350 47.71 -9.52 -0.78
N PHE A 351 48.42 -9.50 -1.90
CA PHE A 351 48.03 -8.73 -3.08
C PHE A 351 46.70 -9.21 -3.69
N TYR A 352 46.53 -10.51 -3.89
CA TYR A 352 45.26 -11.05 -4.41
C TYR A 352 44.10 -10.88 -3.44
N LEU A 353 44.34 -10.97 -2.12
CA LEU A 353 43.33 -10.71 -1.09
C LEU A 353 42.89 -9.24 -1.08
N LEU A 354 43.84 -8.31 -1.21
CA LEU A 354 43.54 -6.88 -1.26
C LEU A 354 42.81 -6.52 -2.57
N ALA A 355 43.25 -7.05 -3.71
CA ALA A 355 42.57 -6.89 -4.98
C ALA A 355 41.14 -7.45 -4.97
N ALA A 356 40.93 -8.62 -4.36
CA ALA A 356 39.60 -9.20 -4.17
C ALA A 356 38.71 -8.34 -3.27
N LEU A 357 39.27 -7.78 -2.19
CA LEU A 357 38.56 -6.85 -1.31
C LEU A 357 38.18 -5.56 -2.05
N CYS A 358 39.11 -4.96 -2.79
CA CYS A 358 38.86 -3.77 -3.62
C CYS A 358 37.77 -4.03 -4.65
N PHE A 359 37.82 -5.17 -5.35
CA PHE A 359 36.79 -5.58 -6.30
C PHE A 359 35.42 -5.76 -5.62
N ALA A 360 35.36 -6.44 -4.46
CA ALA A 360 34.13 -6.62 -3.71
C ALA A 360 33.53 -5.28 -3.24
N ILE A 361 34.36 -4.34 -2.79
CA ILE A 361 33.94 -2.97 -2.41
C ILE A 361 33.40 -2.23 -3.63
N LEU A 362 34.10 -2.27 -4.77
CA LEU A 362 33.67 -1.60 -6.01
C LEU A 362 32.33 -2.15 -6.52
N VAL A 363 32.17 -3.47 -6.54
CA VAL A 363 30.91 -4.11 -6.95
C VAL A 363 29.78 -3.74 -6.00
N THR A 364 30.00 -3.85 -4.69
CA THR A 364 28.97 -3.55 -3.68
C THR A 364 28.57 -2.08 -3.72
N THR A 365 29.53 -1.15 -3.78
CA THR A 365 29.25 0.29 -3.87
C THR A 365 28.55 0.66 -5.17
N SER A 366 28.91 0.04 -6.29
CA SER A 366 28.24 0.25 -7.58
C SER A 366 26.78 -0.24 -7.54
N LEU A 367 26.53 -1.41 -6.97
CA LEU A 367 25.16 -1.93 -6.79
C LEU A 367 24.34 -1.01 -5.89
N LEU A 368 24.89 -0.59 -4.74
CA LEU A 368 24.23 0.38 -3.85
C LEU A 368 23.94 1.70 -4.56
N TYR A 369 24.88 2.22 -5.33
CA TYR A 369 24.68 3.44 -6.11
C TYR A 369 23.52 3.31 -7.11
N ILE A 370 23.42 2.18 -7.81
CA ILE A 370 22.31 1.90 -8.72
C ILE A 370 20.99 1.88 -7.94
N PHE A 371 20.91 1.17 -6.82
CA PHE A 371 19.70 1.08 -6.02
C PHE A 371 19.24 2.44 -5.48
N TYR A 372 20.15 3.23 -4.89
CA TYR A 372 19.82 4.58 -4.43
C TYR A 372 19.46 5.52 -5.57
N THR A 373 20.03 5.33 -6.76
CA THR A 373 19.65 6.13 -7.94
C THR A 373 18.24 5.78 -8.41
N MET A 374 17.86 4.50 -8.39
CA MET A 374 16.49 4.08 -8.72
C MET A 374 15.50 4.64 -7.70
N GLU A 375 15.80 4.52 -6.41
CA GLU A 375 14.97 5.07 -5.33
C GLU A 375 14.78 6.58 -5.48
N LEU A 376 15.87 7.32 -5.67
CA LEU A 376 15.84 8.77 -5.85
C LEU A 376 14.95 9.19 -7.02
N LYS A 377 15.03 8.46 -8.14
CA LYS A 377 14.19 8.75 -9.32
C LYS A 377 12.72 8.49 -9.04
N SER A 378 12.37 7.38 -8.38
CA SER A 378 10.98 7.08 -8.03
C SER A 378 10.41 8.09 -7.04
N LEU A 379 11.19 8.53 -6.04
CA LEU A 379 10.80 9.57 -5.12
C LEU A 379 10.60 10.92 -5.82
N GLN A 380 11.51 11.29 -6.73
CA GLN A 380 11.43 12.54 -7.49
C GLN A 380 10.20 12.56 -8.41
N GLU A 381 9.92 11.47 -9.10
CA GLU A 381 8.74 11.35 -9.95
C GLU A 381 7.45 11.51 -9.14
N ALA A 382 7.33 10.80 -8.00
CA ALA A 382 6.18 10.94 -7.11
C ALA A 382 6.02 12.38 -6.59
N GLU A 383 7.12 13.07 -6.28
CA GLU A 383 7.10 14.48 -5.86
C GLU A 383 6.63 15.42 -6.97
N ASP A 384 7.11 15.22 -8.20
CA ASP A 384 6.71 16.00 -9.36
C ASP A 384 5.23 15.76 -9.74
N GLU A 385 4.75 14.52 -9.68
CA GLU A 385 3.33 14.19 -9.85
C GLU A 385 2.45 14.84 -8.78
N MET A 386 2.87 14.78 -7.50
CA MET A 386 2.15 15.46 -6.40
C MET A 386 2.12 16.97 -6.60
N ARG A 387 3.19 17.56 -7.13
CA ARG A 387 3.25 19.00 -7.46
C ARG A 387 2.25 19.36 -8.56
N LEU A 388 2.16 18.55 -9.61
CA LEU A 388 1.18 18.74 -10.68
C LEU A 388 -0.26 18.64 -10.14
N ALA A 389 -0.52 17.61 -9.34
CA ALA A 389 -1.81 17.41 -8.69
C ALA A 389 -2.22 18.60 -7.79
N LEU A 390 -1.28 19.10 -6.99
CA LEU A 390 -1.52 20.26 -6.13
C LEU A 390 -1.87 21.51 -6.95
N GLY A 391 -1.17 21.74 -8.07
CA GLY A 391 -1.49 22.84 -8.99
C GLY A 391 -2.92 22.74 -9.53
N SER A 392 -3.31 21.55 -10.02
CA SER A 392 -4.67 21.31 -10.53
C SER A 392 -5.74 21.49 -9.45
N LEU A 393 -5.48 21.05 -8.21
CA LEU A 393 -6.41 21.24 -7.10
C LEU A 393 -6.57 22.72 -6.72
N GLN A 394 -5.47 23.48 -6.69
CA GLN A 394 -5.50 24.93 -6.42
C GLN A 394 -6.26 25.68 -7.51
N GLU A 395 -6.12 25.29 -8.78
CA GLU A 395 -6.91 25.83 -9.88
C GLU A 395 -8.41 25.55 -9.71
N ARG A 396 -8.79 24.29 -9.42
CA ARG A 396 -10.19 23.95 -9.11
C ARG A 396 -10.72 24.80 -7.96
N LEU A 397 -9.95 24.96 -6.89
CA LEU A 397 -10.37 25.73 -5.71
C LEU A 397 -10.57 27.22 -5.99
N ARG A 398 -9.69 27.84 -6.80
CA ARG A 398 -9.84 29.23 -7.26
C ARG A 398 -11.00 29.43 -8.22
N GLY A 399 -11.37 28.39 -8.96
CA GLY A 399 -12.48 28.40 -9.92
C GLY A 399 -13.88 28.21 -9.31
N PHE A 400 -14.01 27.88 -8.02
CA PHE A 400 -15.29 27.91 -7.31
C PHE A 400 -15.48 29.31 -6.68
N PRO A 401 -16.37 30.17 -7.20
CA PRO A 401 -16.78 31.35 -6.45
C PRO A 401 -17.42 30.85 -5.16
N LEU A 402 -16.92 31.29 -4.01
CA LEU A 402 -17.64 31.19 -2.75
C LEU A 402 -19.06 31.72 -3.01
N ALA A 403 -20.06 30.84 -2.98
CA ALA A 403 -21.45 31.25 -3.02
C ALA A 403 -21.69 32.12 -1.79
N GLN A 404 -21.53 33.44 -1.95
CA GLN A 404 -21.97 34.41 -0.97
C GLN A 404 -23.48 34.31 -0.87
N ALA A 405 -23.94 33.69 0.21
CA ALA A 405 -25.27 33.92 0.73
C ALA A 405 -25.35 35.41 1.15
N HIS A 406 -25.75 36.28 0.23
CA HIS A 406 -26.35 37.56 0.58
C HIS A 406 -27.86 37.44 0.39
N ASN A 407 -28.54 37.12 1.49
CA ASN A 407 -29.89 37.61 1.71
C ASN A 407 -29.84 39.13 1.68
N CYS A 408 -30.48 39.74 0.68
CA CYS A 408 -31.01 41.08 0.79
C CYS A 408 -32.41 41.06 0.18
N SER A 409 -33.40 41.05 1.06
CA SER A 409 -34.81 41.29 0.72
C SER A 409 -34.98 42.65 0.05
N PRO A 410 -35.94 42.83 -0.87
CA PRO A 410 -36.31 44.14 -1.35
C PRO A 410 -37.30 44.75 -0.33
N GLU A 411 -36.83 45.60 0.58
CA GLU A 411 -37.72 46.50 1.29
C GLU A 411 -37.99 47.74 0.43
N ALA A 412 -39.28 47.94 0.15
CA ALA A 412 -39.84 49.11 -0.47
C ALA A 412 -39.65 50.34 0.44
N GLN A 413 -39.19 51.45 -0.13
CA GLN A 413 -39.39 52.78 0.43
C GLN A 413 -40.08 53.66 -0.62
N GLU A 414 -41.31 54.05 -0.30
CA GLU A 414 -42.10 55.08 -0.97
C GLU A 414 -41.51 56.48 -0.75
N PRO A 415 -41.83 57.46 -1.63
CA PRO A 415 -41.14 58.74 -1.70
C PRO A 415 -41.73 59.78 -0.72
N ILE A 416 -40.84 60.58 -0.12
CA ILE A 416 -41.22 61.75 0.68
C ILE A 416 -41.49 62.93 -0.27
N ALA A 417 -42.71 63.46 -0.16
CA ALA A 417 -43.18 64.67 -0.82
C ALA A 417 -42.52 65.93 -0.22
N PHE A 418 -42.17 66.88 -1.10
CA PHE A 418 -41.90 68.27 -0.74
C PHE A 418 -43.01 69.13 -1.36
N GLU A 419 -43.79 69.82 -0.52
CA GLU A 419 -44.53 71.02 -0.91
C GLU A 419 -43.78 72.27 -0.39
N PRO A 420 -43.87 73.41 -1.09
CA PRO A 420 -43.20 74.65 -0.71
C PRO A 420 -44.15 75.61 0.02
N GLU A 421 -43.67 76.31 1.05
CA GLU A 421 -44.26 77.59 1.48
C GLU A 421 -43.16 78.62 1.81
N GLU A 422 -43.34 79.79 1.17
CA GLU A 422 -42.75 81.14 1.28
C GLU A 422 -41.25 81.40 1.00
#